data_AF-B3RQ52-F1
#
_entry.id   AF-B3RQ52-F1
#
_cell.length_a   1.000
_cell.length_b   1.000
_cell.length_c   1.000
_cell.angle_alpha   90.00
_cell.angle_beta   90.00
_cell.angle_gamma   90.00
#
_symmetry.space_group_name_H-M   'P 1'
#
loop_
_entity.id
_entity.type
_entity.pdbx_description
1 polymer ?
#
loop_
_entity_poly.entity_id
_entity_poly.type
_entity_poly.pdbx_seq_one_letter_code
_entity_poly.pdbx_strand_id
1 'polypeptide(L)'
;MYSICRRIIFLETVAGVPGMVAAMTRHLHSLRRMRRDYGWIHTLLEEAENERMHLLTALHLKRPGPFFRACVILGQGIFVNFFILSYLISPRFCHRFVGYLEEEAVITYTKCLNQIDRGYLPMWAKMDAPDIARTYWQLKPDAKMRDVILAIRADEAHHRLVNHTLASINPEQKNPYKPGE
;
A
#
# COMPACT_ATOMS: atom_id res chain seq x y z
N MET A 1 1.31 -13.87 -16.84
CA MET A 1 2.00 -12.56 -16.78
C MET A 1 1.04 -11.36 -16.81
N TYR A 2 0.37 -11.05 -17.93
CA TYR A 2 -0.46 -9.84 -18.06
C TYR A 2 -1.63 -9.69 -17.08
N SER A 3 -2.14 -10.82 -16.55
CA SER A 3 -3.20 -10.80 -15.53
C SER A 3 -2.69 -10.31 -14.17
N ILE A 4 -1.47 -10.72 -13.78
CA ILE A 4 -0.87 -10.39 -12.48
C ILE A 4 -0.55 -8.89 -12.40
N CYS A 5 0.11 -8.33 -13.43
CA CYS A 5 0.38 -6.88 -13.48
C CYS A 5 -0.90 -6.05 -13.39
N ARG A 6 -1.96 -6.43 -14.13
CA ARG A 6 -3.24 -5.69 -14.10
C ARG A 6 -3.87 -5.74 -12.72
N ARG A 7 -3.80 -6.89 -12.05
CA ARG A 7 -4.32 -7.06 -10.70
C ARG A 7 -3.57 -6.17 -9.71
N ILE A 8 -2.24 -6.22 -9.72
CA ILE A 8 -1.39 -5.37 -8.87
C ILE A 8 -1.74 -3.90 -9.13
N ILE A 9 -1.61 -3.43 -10.37
CA ILE A 9 -1.91 -2.02 -10.73
C ILE A 9 -3.30 -1.59 -10.25
N PHE A 10 -4.31 -2.44 -10.37
CA PHE A 10 -5.65 -2.08 -9.90
C PHE A 10 -5.71 -2.00 -8.37
N LEU A 11 -5.18 -3.01 -7.68
CA LEU A 11 -5.21 -3.06 -6.22
C LEU A 11 -4.39 -1.92 -5.59
N GLU A 12 -3.21 -1.60 -6.12
CA GLU A 12 -2.39 -0.47 -5.62
C GLU A 12 -3.10 0.88 -5.76
N THR A 13 -3.98 1.05 -6.76
CA THR A 13 -4.80 2.29 -6.86
C THR A 13 -5.85 2.41 -5.76
N VAL A 14 -6.20 1.30 -5.12
CA VAL A 14 -7.16 1.21 -4.02
C VAL A 14 -6.42 1.22 -2.68
N ALA A 15 -5.27 0.53 -2.57
CA ALA A 15 -4.45 0.41 -1.36
C ALA A 15 -3.87 1.75 -0.89
N GLY A 16 -3.58 2.69 -1.81
CA GLY A 16 -3.16 4.05 -1.42
C GLY A 16 -4.26 4.95 -0.82
N VAL A 17 -5.52 4.50 -0.76
CA VAL A 17 -6.65 5.32 -0.27
C VAL A 17 -6.82 5.29 1.27
N PRO A 18 -6.81 4.13 1.95
CA PRO A 18 -7.08 4.03 3.38
C PRO A 18 -6.19 4.91 4.25
N GLY A 19 -4.86 4.82 4.09
CA GLY A 19 -3.89 5.62 4.84
C GLY A 19 -4.16 7.12 4.69
N MET A 20 -4.42 7.59 3.46
CA MET A 20 -4.73 8.98 3.15
C MET A 20 -6.01 9.46 3.84
N VAL A 21 -7.09 8.69 3.76
CA VAL A 21 -8.39 9.01 4.39
C VAL A 21 -8.27 9.02 5.91
N ALA A 22 -7.59 8.03 6.47
CA ALA A 22 -7.37 7.92 7.91
C ALA A 22 -6.54 9.11 8.42
N ALA A 23 -5.42 9.41 7.76
CA ALA A 23 -4.56 10.54 8.08
C ALA A 23 -5.30 11.87 8.00
N MET A 24 -6.04 12.12 6.90
CA MET A 24 -6.84 13.33 6.73
C MET A 24 -7.87 13.49 7.84
N THR A 25 -8.59 12.41 8.17
CA THR A 25 -9.63 12.46 9.20
C THR A 25 -9.05 12.78 10.58
N ARG A 26 -7.92 12.14 10.92
CA ARG A 26 -7.17 12.40 12.16
C ARG A 26 -6.56 13.80 12.19
N HIS A 27 -6.02 14.27 11.07
CA HIS A 27 -5.47 15.60 10.92
C HIS A 27 -6.53 16.68 11.20
N LEU A 28 -7.69 16.58 10.57
CA LEU A 28 -8.81 17.49 10.84
C LEU A 28 -9.33 17.36 12.27
N HIS A 29 -9.21 16.19 12.91
CA HIS A 29 -9.59 15.98 14.32
C HIS A 29 -8.65 16.68 15.28
N SER A 30 -7.36 16.53 15.05
CA SER A 30 -6.29 17.22 15.76
C SER A 30 -6.46 18.73 15.66
N LEU A 31 -6.66 19.25 14.44
CA LEU A 31 -6.89 20.67 14.19
C LEU A 31 -8.14 21.17 14.90
N ARG A 32 -9.33 20.57 14.72
CA ARG A 32 -10.56 21.12 15.32
C ARG A 32 -10.62 21.04 16.84
N ARG A 33 -9.76 20.24 17.48
CA ARG A 33 -9.70 20.11 18.94
C ARG A 33 -8.45 20.74 19.57
N MET A 34 -7.54 21.26 18.76
CA MET A 34 -6.22 21.75 19.18
C MET A 34 -5.43 20.75 20.04
N ARG A 35 -5.40 19.47 19.63
CA ARG A 35 -4.72 18.39 20.38
C ARG A 35 -3.57 17.78 19.59
N ARG A 36 -2.63 17.14 20.30
CA ARG A 36 -1.60 16.30 19.66
C ARG A 36 -2.25 15.03 19.10
N ASP A 37 -1.75 14.57 17.95
CA ASP A 37 -2.15 13.30 17.32
C ASP A 37 -1.28 12.11 17.78
N TYR A 38 -0.10 12.39 18.32
CA TYR A 38 0.87 11.39 18.80
C TYR A 38 1.41 10.42 17.73
N GLY A 39 1.57 10.89 16.49
CA GLY A 39 2.38 10.23 15.46
C GLY A 39 1.61 9.31 14.51
N TRP A 40 0.28 9.30 14.55
CA TRP A 40 -0.54 8.47 13.67
C TRP A 40 -0.62 9.05 12.25
N ILE A 41 -0.82 10.36 12.12
CA ILE A 41 -0.99 11.04 10.83
C ILE A 41 0.20 10.77 9.90
N HIS A 42 1.42 10.84 10.43
CA HIS A 42 2.61 10.68 9.61
C HIS A 42 2.75 9.26 9.07
N THR A 43 2.65 8.25 9.93
CA THR A 43 2.69 6.83 9.53
C THR A 43 1.62 6.51 8.49
N LEU A 44 0.41 7.04 8.64
CA LEU A 44 -0.69 6.79 7.70
C LEU A 44 -0.50 7.49 6.34
N LEU A 45 0.16 8.65 6.31
CA LEU A 45 0.55 9.31 5.06
C LEU A 45 1.71 8.59 4.38
N GLU A 46 2.68 8.11 5.16
CA GLU A 46 3.80 7.30 4.64
C GLU A 46 3.30 6.00 4.02
N GLU A 47 2.36 5.29 4.67
CA GLU A 47 1.70 4.11 4.10
C GLU A 47 1.03 4.45 2.76
N ALA A 48 0.20 5.49 2.70
CA ALA A 48 -0.45 5.90 1.46
C ALA A 48 0.54 6.29 0.35
N GLU A 49 1.67 6.89 0.71
CA GLU A 49 2.74 7.19 -0.23
C GLU A 49 3.47 5.92 -0.70
N ASN A 50 3.73 4.97 0.20
CA ASN A 50 4.39 3.71 -0.11
C ASN A 50 3.58 2.88 -1.12
N GLU A 51 2.27 2.72 -0.89
CA GLU A 51 1.32 2.08 -1.82
C GLU A 51 1.32 2.77 -3.21
N ARG A 52 1.39 4.11 -3.23
CA ARG A 52 1.51 4.88 -4.47
C ARG A 52 2.83 4.57 -5.20
N MET A 53 3.92 4.32 -4.47
CA MET A 53 5.21 3.93 -5.06
C MET A 53 5.19 2.51 -5.62
N HIS A 54 4.40 1.59 -5.04
CA HIS A 54 4.13 0.28 -5.62
C HIS A 54 3.41 0.41 -6.96
N LEU A 55 2.35 1.23 -7.02
CA LEU A 55 1.63 1.54 -8.25
C LEU A 55 2.56 2.09 -9.34
N LEU A 56 3.33 3.14 -9.03
CA LEU A 56 4.21 3.79 -10.00
C LEU A 56 5.28 2.82 -10.52
N THR A 57 5.79 1.95 -9.66
CA THR A 57 6.70 0.87 -10.04
C THR A 57 6.02 -0.13 -10.98
N ALA A 58 4.80 -0.56 -10.67
CA ALA A 58 4.05 -1.50 -11.50
C ALA A 58 3.69 -0.93 -12.89
N LEU A 59 3.53 0.39 -13.02
CA LEU A 59 3.26 1.06 -14.30
C LEU A 59 4.44 0.98 -15.29
N HIS A 60 5.68 0.76 -14.81
CA HIS A 60 6.82 0.46 -15.68
C HIS A 60 6.69 -0.91 -16.36
N LEU A 61 6.00 -1.86 -15.71
CA LEU A 61 5.73 -3.18 -16.29
C LEU A 61 4.59 -3.15 -17.30
N LYS A 62 3.59 -2.30 -17.05
CA LYS A 62 2.40 -2.24 -17.91
C LYS A 62 1.70 -0.88 -17.82
N ARG A 63 1.52 -0.25 -18.99
CA ARG A 63 0.66 0.93 -19.13
C ARG A 63 -0.80 0.50 -19.31
N PRO A 64 -1.73 0.91 -18.43
CA PRO A 64 -3.14 0.60 -18.58
C PRO A 64 -3.79 1.45 -19.69
N GLY A 65 -4.72 0.85 -20.42
CA GLY A 65 -5.53 1.53 -21.44
C GLY A 65 -6.67 2.38 -20.84
N PRO A 66 -7.39 3.14 -21.67
CA PRO A 66 -8.42 4.09 -21.22
C PRO A 66 -9.56 3.43 -20.44
N PHE A 67 -10.03 2.25 -20.88
CA PHE A 67 -11.08 1.51 -20.17
C PHE A 67 -10.67 1.15 -18.73
N PHE A 68 -9.45 0.63 -18.55
CA PHE A 68 -8.94 0.30 -17.21
C PHE A 68 -8.83 1.54 -16.33
N ARG A 69 -8.37 2.67 -16.89
CA ARG A 69 -8.29 3.95 -16.16
C ARG A 69 -9.68 4.45 -15.75
N ALA A 70 -10.69 4.28 -16.60
CA ALA A 70 -12.08 4.59 -16.23
C ALA A 70 -12.58 3.71 -15.08
N CYS A 71 -12.24 2.40 -15.07
CA CYS A 71 -12.54 1.52 -13.95
C CYS A 71 -11.85 1.95 -12.65
N VAL A 72 -10.60 2.42 -12.70
CA VAL A 72 -9.88 2.97 -11.53
C VAL A 72 -10.61 4.19 -10.99
N ILE A 73 -10.98 5.15 -11.85
CA ILE A 73 -11.71 6.37 -11.44
C ILE A 73 -13.03 6.01 -10.77
N LEU A 74 -13.82 5.12 -11.38
CA LEU A 74 -15.08 4.66 -10.82
C LEU A 74 -14.88 3.92 -9.48
N GLY A 75 -13.91 3.01 -9.44
CA GLY A 75 -13.59 2.25 -8.23
C GLY A 75 -13.17 3.14 -7.07
N GLN A 76 -12.29 4.12 -7.33
CA GLN A 76 -11.89 5.11 -6.33
C GLN A 76 -13.06 6.00 -5.92
N GLY A 77 -13.89 6.46 -6.86
CA GLY A 77 -15.08 7.24 -6.55
C GLY A 77 -16.01 6.54 -5.57
N ILE A 78 -16.21 5.23 -5.72
CA ILE A 78 -17.01 4.43 -4.78
C ILE A 78 -16.25 4.21 -3.47
N PHE A 79 -15.01 3.72 -3.55
CA PHE A 79 -14.24 3.26 -2.39
C PHE A 79 -13.86 4.40 -1.44
N VAL A 80 -13.43 5.56 -1.96
CA VAL A 80 -13.09 6.72 -1.13
C VAL A 80 -14.28 7.17 -0.29
N ASN A 81 -15.46 7.32 -0.90
CA ASN A 81 -16.66 7.74 -0.19
C ASN A 81 -17.08 6.70 0.86
N PHE A 82 -17.08 5.42 0.50
CA PHE A 82 -17.40 4.33 1.42
C PHE A 82 -16.42 4.27 2.61
N PHE A 83 -15.12 4.40 2.34
CA PHE A 83 -14.09 4.29 3.35
C PHE A 83 -14.07 5.50 4.29
N ILE A 84 -14.30 6.73 3.79
CA ILE A 84 -14.46 7.92 4.64
C ILE A 84 -15.62 7.72 5.62
N LEU A 85 -16.80 7.31 5.14
CA LEU A 85 -17.95 7.07 6.01
C LEU A 85 -17.67 5.96 7.03
N SER A 86 -17.05 4.87 6.60
CA SER A 86 -16.66 3.76 7.47
C SER A 86 -15.67 4.20 8.55
N TYR A 87 -14.68 5.03 8.20
CA TYR A 87 -13.65 5.51 9.13
C TYR A 87 -14.23 6.48 10.16
N LEU A 88 -15.20 7.32 9.76
CA LEU A 88 -15.92 8.20 10.68
C LEU A 88 -16.77 7.40 11.69
N ILE A 89 -17.32 6.25 11.29
CA ILE A 89 -18.13 5.38 12.15
C ILE A 89 -17.24 4.51 13.05
N SER A 90 -16.23 3.85 12.47
CA SER A 90 -15.39 2.89 13.18
C SER A 90 -13.96 2.84 12.60
N PRO A 91 -13.04 3.67 13.13
CA PRO A 91 -11.62 3.60 12.76
C PRO A 91 -11.01 2.21 13.01
N ARG A 92 -11.43 1.53 14.09
CA ARG A 92 -10.94 0.18 14.43
C ARG A 92 -11.31 -0.84 13.37
N PHE A 93 -12.53 -0.79 12.85
CA PHE A 93 -12.95 -1.66 11.75
C PHE A 93 -12.11 -1.40 10.51
N CYS A 94 -11.93 -0.13 10.12
CA CYS A 94 -11.12 0.25 8.97
C CYS A 94 -9.67 -0.24 9.07
N HIS A 95 -9.00 -0.01 10.21
CA HIS A 95 -7.64 -0.50 10.41
C HIS A 95 -7.58 -2.03 10.40
N ARG A 96 -8.55 -2.73 11.02
CA ARG A 96 -8.59 -4.19 10.97
C ARG A 96 -8.81 -4.72 9.55
N PHE A 97 -9.67 -4.06 8.78
CA PHE A 97 -9.95 -4.39 7.39
C PHE A 97 -8.70 -4.24 6.52
N VAL A 98 -7.98 -3.11 6.64
CA VAL A 98 -6.70 -2.89 5.94
C VAL A 98 -5.70 -3.96 6.35
N GLY A 99 -5.54 -4.25 7.64
CA GLY A 99 -4.66 -5.33 8.10
C GLY A 99 -4.92 -6.69 7.44
N TYR A 100 -6.18 -7.04 7.16
CA TYR A 100 -6.51 -8.25 6.40
C TYR A 100 -6.25 -8.13 4.89
N LEU A 101 -6.40 -6.94 4.30
CA LEU A 101 -5.98 -6.71 2.90
C LEU A 101 -4.47 -6.97 2.76
N GLU A 102 -3.68 -6.48 3.71
CA GLU A 102 -2.23 -6.63 3.65
C GLU A 102 -1.76 -8.06 3.94
N GLU A 103 -2.52 -8.84 4.71
CA GLU A 103 -2.30 -10.30 4.77
C GLU A 103 -2.41 -10.95 3.38
N GLU A 104 -3.44 -10.60 2.62
CA GLU A 104 -3.64 -11.09 1.26
C GLU A 104 -2.60 -10.53 0.26
N ALA A 105 -2.10 -9.31 0.49
CA ALA A 105 -1.02 -8.72 -0.27
C ALA A 105 0.30 -9.50 -0.05
N VAL A 106 0.66 -9.79 1.20
CA VAL A 106 1.84 -10.62 1.53
C VAL A 106 1.76 -12.00 0.89
N ILE A 107 0.59 -12.64 0.93
CA ILE A 107 0.34 -13.93 0.27
C ILE A 107 0.50 -13.79 -1.26
N THR A 108 -0.07 -12.73 -1.83
CA THR A 108 0.02 -12.40 -3.25
C THR A 108 1.46 -12.27 -3.73
N TYR A 109 2.27 -11.47 -3.05
CA TYR A 109 3.64 -11.23 -3.47
C TYR A 109 4.54 -12.43 -3.22
N THR A 110 4.26 -13.22 -2.17
CA THR A 110 4.91 -14.53 -1.97
C THR A 110 4.61 -15.48 -3.13
N LYS A 111 3.37 -15.54 -3.62
CA LYS A 111 3.03 -16.32 -4.81
C LYS A 111 3.76 -15.81 -6.05
N CYS A 112 3.93 -14.50 -6.21
CA CYS A 112 4.69 -13.92 -7.33
C CYS A 112 6.17 -14.35 -7.29
N LEU A 113 6.83 -14.24 -6.12
CA LEU A 113 8.21 -14.70 -5.94
C LEU A 113 8.37 -16.18 -6.27
N ASN A 114 7.47 -17.03 -5.76
CA ASN A 114 7.49 -18.46 -6.08
C ASN A 114 7.32 -18.74 -7.58
N GLN A 115 6.53 -17.93 -8.30
CA GLN A 115 6.40 -18.07 -9.76
C GLN A 115 7.64 -17.60 -10.52
N ILE A 116 8.35 -16.58 -10.02
CA ILE A 116 9.64 -16.16 -10.56
C ILE A 116 10.67 -17.27 -10.37
N ASP A 117 10.80 -17.78 -9.14
CA ASP A 117 11.82 -18.77 -8.75
C ASP A 117 11.63 -20.11 -9.45
N ARG A 118 10.40 -20.49 -9.75
CA ARG A 118 10.08 -21.70 -10.54
C ARG A 118 10.17 -21.50 -12.06
N GLY A 119 10.55 -20.31 -12.52
CA GLY A 119 10.71 -20.03 -13.95
C GLY A 119 9.40 -19.78 -14.71
N TYR A 120 8.26 -19.63 -14.04
CA TYR A 120 6.97 -19.32 -14.68
C TYR A 120 6.85 -17.84 -15.10
N LEU A 121 7.70 -16.96 -14.56
CA LEU A 121 7.79 -15.54 -14.93
C LEU A 121 9.21 -15.18 -15.40
N PRO A 122 9.70 -15.76 -16.52
CA PRO A 122 11.09 -15.62 -16.95
C PRO A 122 11.46 -14.18 -17.31
N MET A 123 10.49 -13.37 -17.75
CA MET A 123 10.70 -11.94 -18.03
C MET A 123 11.01 -11.17 -16.75
N TRP A 124 10.30 -11.44 -15.65
CA TRP A 124 10.53 -10.75 -14.37
C TRP A 124 11.86 -11.19 -13.75
N ALA A 125 12.22 -12.47 -13.87
CA ALA A 125 13.49 -12.98 -13.37
C ALA A 125 14.71 -12.27 -13.99
N LYS A 126 14.61 -11.85 -15.26
CA LYS A 126 15.72 -11.23 -16.03
C LYS A 126 15.68 -9.72 -16.05
N MET A 127 14.55 -9.11 -15.72
CA MET A 127 14.34 -7.68 -15.80
C MET A 127 15.07 -6.95 -14.67
N ASP A 128 15.78 -5.88 -15.04
CA ASP A 128 16.38 -4.96 -14.08
C ASP A 128 15.29 -4.21 -13.31
N ALA A 129 15.57 -3.91 -12.04
CA ALA A 129 14.68 -3.10 -11.22
C ALA A 129 14.52 -1.69 -11.85
N PRO A 130 13.28 -1.18 -12.02
CA PRO A 130 13.05 0.18 -12.52
C PRO A 130 13.77 1.23 -11.67
N ASP A 131 14.24 2.33 -12.27
CA ASP A 131 14.99 3.38 -11.56
C ASP A 131 14.24 3.98 -10.38
N ILE A 132 12.91 4.16 -10.54
CA ILE A 132 12.04 4.63 -9.46
C ILE A 132 12.07 3.67 -8.27
N ALA A 133 12.06 2.36 -8.53
CA ALA A 133 12.11 1.33 -7.50
C ALA A 133 13.50 1.27 -6.85
N ARG A 134 14.57 1.26 -7.66
CA ARG A 134 15.95 1.25 -7.15
C ARG A 134 16.22 2.45 -6.24
N THR A 135 15.77 3.62 -6.64
CA THR A 135 15.94 4.85 -5.86
C THR A 135 15.12 4.81 -4.58
N TYR A 136 13.84 4.44 -4.66
CA TYR A 136 12.92 4.46 -3.52
C TYR A 136 13.32 3.44 -2.45
N TRP A 137 13.54 2.18 -2.83
CA TRP A 137 13.93 1.10 -1.92
C TRP A 137 15.45 0.99 -1.72
N GLN A 138 16.24 1.93 -2.26
CA GLN A 138 17.71 1.95 -2.16
C GLN A 138 18.36 0.61 -2.55
N LEU A 139 17.86 0.00 -3.63
CA LEU A 139 18.32 -1.30 -4.08
C LEU A 139 19.71 -1.20 -4.72
N LYS A 140 20.42 -2.33 -4.75
CA LYS A 140 21.73 -2.42 -5.42
C LYS A 140 21.60 -2.08 -6.92
N PRO A 141 22.67 -1.57 -7.57
CA PRO A 141 22.64 -1.22 -8.98
C PRO A 141 22.23 -2.36 -9.91
N ASP A 142 22.56 -3.60 -9.55
CA ASP A 142 22.28 -4.84 -10.29
C ASP A 142 20.98 -5.55 -9.86
N ALA A 143 20.18 -4.92 -8.98
CA ALA A 143 18.93 -5.47 -8.49
C ALA A 143 17.95 -5.78 -9.63
N LYS A 144 17.24 -6.90 -9.48
CA LYS A 144 16.26 -7.39 -10.44
C LYS A 144 14.84 -7.11 -9.97
N MET A 145 13.86 -7.31 -10.85
CA MET A 145 12.45 -7.20 -10.50
C MET A 145 12.07 -8.12 -9.32
N ARG A 146 12.76 -9.25 -9.13
CA ARG A 146 12.58 -10.11 -7.96
C ARG A 146 12.85 -9.38 -6.64
N ASP A 147 13.91 -8.56 -6.59
CA ASP A 147 14.29 -7.80 -5.39
C ASP A 147 13.28 -6.67 -5.11
N VAL A 148 12.72 -6.07 -6.16
CA VAL A 148 11.61 -5.12 -6.05
C VAL A 148 10.38 -5.78 -5.43
N ILE A 149 10.00 -6.99 -5.88
CA ILE A 149 8.87 -7.72 -5.32
C ILE A 149 9.13 -8.14 -3.86
N LEU A 150 10.39 -8.43 -3.50
CA LEU A 150 10.76 -8.69 -2.11
C LEU A 150 10.57 -7.44 -1.22
N ALA A 151 10.99 -6.27 -1.71
CA ALA A 151 10.84 -5.00 -1.01
C ALA A 151 9.36 -4.64 -0.82
N ILE A 152 8.57 -4.68 -1.90
CA ILE A 152 7.11 -4.48 -1.84
C ILE A 152 6.47 -5.40 -0.80
N ARG A 153 6.76 -6.70 -0.84
CA ARG A 153 6.20 -7.64 0.15
C ARG A 153 6.59 -7.30 1.60
N ALA A 154 7.77 -6.74 1.82
CA ALA A 154 8.21 -6.33 3.14
C ALA A 154 7.39 -5.13 3.63
N ASP A 155 7.12 -4.17 2.75
CA ASP A 155 6.23 -3.04 3.02
C ASP A 155 4.82 -3.54 3.42
N GLU A 156 4.24 -4.46 2.65
CA GLU A 156 2.92 -5.04 2.98
C GLU A 156 2.90 -5.75 4.34
N ALA A 157 3.98 -6.45 4.66
CA ALA A 157 4.09 -7.13 5.96
C ALA A 157 4.17 -6.12 7.12
N HIS A 158 4.78 -4.96 6.88
CA HIS A 158 4.82 -3.84 7.82
C HIS A 158 3.42 -3.19 7.93
N HIS A 159 2.79 -2.80 6.82
CA HIS A 159 1.45 -2.22 6.81
C HIS A 159 0.42 -3.11 7.50
N ARG A 160 0.48 -4.43 7.27
CA ARG A 160 -0.31 -5.43 7.99
C ARG A 160 -0.16 -5.30 9.51
N LEU A 161 1.09 -5.30 9.98
CA LEU A 161 1.40 -5.28 11.41
C LEU A 161 0.94 -3.95 12.04
N VAL A 162 1.23 -2.83 11.38
CA VAL A 162 0.82 -1.49 11.80
C VAL A 162 -0.70 -1.45 11.91
N ASN A 163 -1.43 -1.75 10.85
CA ASN A 163 -2.89 -1.65 10.84
C ASN A 163 -3.57 -2.57 11.86
N HIS A 164 -3.09 -3.81 12.04
CA HIS A 164 -3.61 -4.69 13.11
C HIS A 164 -3.36 -4.13 14.51
N THR A 165 -2.23 -3.46 14.71
CA THR A 165 -1.90 -2.80 15.98
C THR A 165 -2.79 -1.58 16.20
N LEU A 166 -2.91 -0.70 15.20
CA LEU A 166 -3.75 0.50 15.23
C LEU A 166 -5.24 0.17 15.45
N ALA A 167 -5.70 -0.97 14.95
CA ALA A 167 -7.04 -1.49 15.23
C ALA A 167 -7.25 -1.90 16.70
N SER A 168 -6.17 -2.28 17.40
CA SER A 168 -6.20 -2.90 18.73
C SER A 168 -5.89 -1.92 19.86
N ILE A 169 -5.18 -0.83 19.58
CA ILE A 169 -4.83 0.18 20.59
C ILE A 169 -5.91 1.28 20.74
N ASN A 170 -5.77 2.11 21.77
CA ASN A 170 -6.62 3.28 21.94
C ASN A 170 -6.22 4.37 20.91
N PRO A 171 -7.16 4.95 20.14
CA PRO A 171 -6.86 6.01 19.18
C PRO A 171 -6.19 7.27 19.74
N GLU A 172 -6.28 7.51 21.05
CA GLU A 172 -5.61 8.62 21.75
C GLU A 172 -4.23 8.24 22.31
N GLN A 173 -3.84 6.97 22.24
CA GLN A 173 -2.51 6.49 22.65
C GLN A 173 -1.46 6.90 21.62
N LYS A 174 -0.22 7.08 22.08
CA LYS A 174 0.94 7.28 21.20
C LYS A 174 1.09 6.12 20.20
N ASN A 175 1.30 6.45 18.92
CA ASN A 175 1.62 5.46 17.91
C ASN A 175 2.93 4.74 18.30
N PRO A 176 2.93 3.41 18.44
CA PRO A 176 4.14 2.66 18.80
C PRO A 176 5.17 2.62 17.65
N TYR A 177 4.75 2.88 16.42
CA TYR A 177 5.63 2.93 15.24
C TYR A 177 6.15 4.34 15.01
N LYS A 178 7.42 4.46 14.64
CA LYS A 178 8.01 5.74 14.24
C LYS A 178 7.94 5.91 12.72
N PRO A 179 8.03 7.15 12.23
CA PRO A 179 8.30 7.44 10.84
C PRO A 179 9.49 6.63 10.29
N GLY A 180 9.29 5.94 9.16
CA GLY A 180 10.34 5.18 8.47
C GLY A 180 10.90 3.93 9.19
N GLU A 181 10.19 3.37 10.17
CA GLU A 181 10.47 2.04 10.75
C GLU A 181 9.90 0.88 9.94
#